data_AF-A0A4R5E463-F1
#
_entry.id   AF-A0A4R5E463-F1
#
_cell.length_a   1.000
_cell.length_b   1.000
_cell.length_c   1.000
_cell.angle_alpha   90.00
_cell.angle_beta   90.00
_cell.angle_gamma   90.00
#
_symmetry.space_group_name_H-M   'P 1'
#
loop_
_entity.id
_entity.type
_entity.pdbx_description
1 polymer ?
#
loop_
_entity_poly.entity_id
_entity_poly.type
_entity_poly.pdbx_seq_one_letter_code
_entity_poly.pdbx_strand_id
1 'polypeptide(L)'
;MPYTATVLRAMIASPSDVPEARDAVEKAIHGWNSAHAQRKGLILQPWRWETSAVPMLGAHPQQLINAQGVDDSDIVFALFGGRLGSPTPDAVSGTAEEIDRALKAGKPVHLYFSTAPLPHDIDTAQLDALRAFKTDMYDRGLLGEFSTPEQLNHEVWKAIEHDIAALYPDTESASRPDPTAVDFRVQPHQERELSGHSSKGKPRYRTRHWVEVANTGGRDAEEVTFASANEDSGMIVVGPNSPTTIHSEQSRRVNIARLNGSGDPVLRIRWTEDGEQKERDFHVG
;
A
#
# COMPACT_ATOMS: atom_id res chain seq x y z
N MET A 1 -7.76 -8.28 17.28
CA MET A 1 -8.51 -9.56 17.18
C MET A 1 -7.95 -10.34 16.00
N PRO A 2 -7.89 -11.69 16.05
CA PRO A 2 -7.49 -12.49 14.90
C PRO A 2 -8.53 -12.39 13.78
N TYR A 3 -8.09 -12.50 12.52
CA TYR A 3 -8.94 -12.53 11.34
C TYR A 3 -8.46 -13.60 10.36
N THR A 4 -9.35 -14.10 9.53
CA THR A 4 -9.01 -15.03 8.43
C THR A 4 -8.68 -14.21 7.19
N ALA A 5 -7.63 -14.59 6.45
CA ALA A 5 -7.25 -13.95 5.21
C ALA A 5 -6.76 -14.96 4.18
N THR A 6 -7.04 -14.69 2.91
CA THR A 6 -6.43 -15.37 1.77
C THR A 6 -5.04 -14.79 1.54
N VAL A 7 -4.04 -15.65 1.32
CA VAL A 7 -2.66 -15.22 1.10
C VAL A 7 -2.33 -15.32 -0.38
N LEU A 8 -1.83 -14.22 -0.94
CA LEU A 8 -1.30 -14.13 -2.30
C LEU A 8 0.21 -14.05 -2.24
N ARG A 9 0.91 -14.95 -2.91
CA ARG A 9 2.38 -14.94 -2.95
C ARG A 9 2.84 -14.02 -4.07
N ALA A 10 3.58 -12.96 -3.71
CA ALA A 10 4.15 -12.00 -4.64
C ALA A 10 5.65 -12.27 -4.78
N MET A 11 6.06 -12.83 -5.92
CA MET A 11 7.47 -13.06 -6.23
C MET A 11 8.14 -11.75 -6.67
N ILE A 12 9.31 -11.49 -6.12
CA ILE A 12 10.17 -10.36 -6.47
C ILE A 12 11.40 -10.92 -7.18
N ALA A 13 11.42 -10.77 -8.49
CA ALA A 13 12.46 -11.23 -9.38
C ALA A 13 13.39 -10.07 -9.73
N SER A 14 14.70 -10.22 -9.56
CA SER A 14 15.64 -9.23 -10.06
C SER A 14 17.06 -9.79 -10.20
N PRO A 15 17.90 -9.18 -11.05
CA PRO A 15 19.34 -9.35 -10.96
C PRO A 15 19.89 -8.79 -9.63
N SER A 16 21.15 -9.08 -9.34
CA SER A 16 21.78 -8.78 -8.04
C SER A 16 22.09 -7.30 -7.81
N ASP A 17 22.04 -6.44 -8.84
CA ASP A 17 22.47 -5.04 -8.81
C ASP A 17 21.40 -4.06 -8.32
N VAL A 18 20.21 -4.53 -7.94
CA VAL A 18 19.10 -3.69 -7.45
C VAL A 18 18.55 -4.09 -6.07
N PRO A 19 19.40 -4.22 -5.03
CA PRO A 19 18.94 -4.57 -3.69
C PRO A 19 17.95 -3.56 -3.10
N GLU A 20 18.20 -2.26 -3.27
CA GLU A 20 17.33 -1.19 -2.76
C GLU A 20 15.95 -1.19 -3.42
N ALA A 21 15.89 -1.46 -4.73
CA ALA A 21 14.64 -1.55 -5.46
C ALA A 21 13.81 -2.74 -4.98
N ARG A 22 14.47 -3.89 -4.76
CA ARG A 22 13.81 -5.03 -4.13
C ARG A 22 13.22 -4.58 -2.80
N ASP A 23 14.03 -4.11 -1.85
CA ASP A 23 13.60 -3.68 -0.51
C ASP A 23 12.39 -2.72 -0.56
N ALA A 24 12.35 -1.83 -1.55
CA ALA A 24 11.21 -0.96 -1.79
C ALA A 24 9.90 -1.72 -2.10
N VAL A 25 9.95 -2.77 -2.92
CA VAL A 25 8.80 -3.64 -3.24
C VAL A 25 8.30 -4.41 -2.01
N GLU A 26 9.20 -4.99 -1.19
CA GLU A 26 8.78 -5.68 0.03
C GLU A 26 8.20 -4.71 1.06
N LYS A 27 8.81 -3.54 1.22
CA LYS A 27 8.26 -2.47 2.05
C LYS A 27 6.88 -2.02 1.54
N ALA A 28 6.70 -1.94 0.22
CA ALA A 28 5.41 -1.63 -0.40
C ALA A 28 4.36 -2.67 -0.03
N ILE A 29 4.69 -3.97 -0.19
CA ILE A 29 3.82 -5.09 0.16
C ILE A 29 3.44 -5.06 1.65
N HIS A 30 4.40 -4.86 2.56
CA HIS A 30 4.12 -4.76 3.98
C HIS A 30 3.27 -3.54 4.36
N GLY A 31 3.53 -2.39 3.73
CA GLY A 31 2.71 -1.20 3.89
C GLY A 31 1.28 -1.44 3.42
N TRP A 32 1.12 -2.13 2.29
CA TRP A 32 -0.18 -2.48 1.73
C TRP A 32 -0.95 -3.40 2.68
N ASN A 33 -0.32 -4.47 3.17
CA ASN A 33 -0.91 -5.38 4.13
C ASN A 33 -1.37 -4.65 5.40
N SER A 34 -0.54 -3.74 5.91
CA SER A 34 -0.88 -2.95 7.11
C SER A 34 -2.13 -2.09 6.92
N ALA A 35 -2.35 -1.57 5.71
CA ALA A 35 -3.48 -0.69 5.40
C ALA A 35 -4.75 -1.43 4.93
N HIS A 36 -4.62 -2.66 4.42
CA HIS A 36 -5.72 -3.34 3.71
C HIS A 36 -6.08 -4.71 4.26
N ALA A 37 -5.17 -5.41 4.93
CA ALA A 37 -5.32 -6.85 5.05
C ALA A 37 -6.55 -7.30 5.83
N GLN A 38 -6.84 -6.64 6.95
CA GLN A 38 -8.03 -6.97 7.74
C GLN A 38 -9.33 -6.64 7.00
N ARG A 39 -9.36 -5.50 6.29
CA ARG A 39 -10.55 -5.02 5.58
C ARG A 39 -10.84 -5.83 4.32
N LYS A 40 -9.79 -6.18 3.57
CA LYS A 40 -9.92 -6.96 2.34
C LYS A 40 -9.86 -8.47 2.58
N GLY A 41 -9.54 -8.94 3.78
CA GLY A 41 -9.31 -10.36 4.06
C GLY A 41 -8.21 -10.95 3.17
N LEU A 42 -7.21 -10.14 2.79
CA LEU A 42 -6.14 -10.50 1.87
C LEU A 42 -4.78 -10.13 2.44
N ILE A 43 -3.80 -11.01 2.30
CA ILE A 43 -2.40 -10.76 2.66
C ILE A 43 -1.53 -11.04 1.45
N LEU A 44 -0.62 -10.14 1.13
CA LEU A 44 0.45 -10.39 0.19
C LEU A 44 1.68 -10.91 0.93
N GLN A 45 2.13 -12.11 0.57
CA GLN A 45 3.36 -12.69 1.09
C GLN A 45 4.49 -12.41 0.08
N PRO A 46 5.48 -11.55 0.41
CA PRO A 46 6.62 -11.34 -0.47
C PRO A 46 7.47 -12.62 -0.52
N TRP A 47 7.96 -12.96 -1.71
CA TRP A 47 8.86 -14.08 -1.93
C TRP A 47 10.10 -13.61 -2.71
N ARG A 48 11.29 -13.92 -2.18
CA ARG A 48 12.59 -13.61 -2.79
C ARG A 48 13.51 -14.81 -2.65
N TRP A 49 14.32 -15.08 -3.66
CA TRP A 49 15.20 -16.23 -3.61
C TRP A 49 16.21 -16.16 -2.46
N GLU A 50 16.73 -14.97 -2.09
CA GLU A 50 17.74 -14.85 -1.02
C GLU A 50 17.24 -15.25 0.37
N THR A 51 15.96 -15.02 0.64
CA THR A 51 15.38 -15.17 1.98
C THR A 51 14.37 -16.30 2.06
N SER A 52 13.75 -16.67 0.93
CA SER A 52 12.62 -17.58 0.87
C SER A 52 12.97 -18.92 0.20
N ALA A 53 13.99 -18.97 -0.67
CA ALA A 53 14.37 -20.23 -1.29
C ALA A 53 15.11 -21.13 -0.30
N VAL A 54 14.74 -22.40 -0.28
CA VAL A 54 15.42 -23.44 0.49
C VAL A 54 16.58 -23.99 -0.32
N PRO A 55 17.81 -24.02 0.23
CA PRO A 55 18.95 -24.64 -0.42
C PRO A 55 18.68 -26.13 -0.67
N MET A 56 18.69 -26.52 -1.95
CA MET A 56 18.49 -27.90 -2.37
C MET A 56 19.56 -28.31 -3.39
N LEU A 57 19.88 -29.60 -3.44
CA LEU A 57 20.77 -30.20 -4.43
C LEU A 57 19.96 -31.14 -5.33
N GLY A 58 20.48 -31.41 -6.53
CA GLY A 58 19.90 -32.40 -7.46
C GLY A 58 19.27 -31.85 -8.73
N ALA A 59 19.28 -30.52 -8.94
CA ALA A 59 18.89 -29.88 -10.19
C ALA A 59 19.68 -28.58 -10.42
N HIS A 60 19.49 -27.96 -11.58
CA HIS A 60 20.09 -26.65 -11.88
C HIS A 60 19.53 -25.57 -10.93
N PRO A 61 20.35 -24.64 -10.40
CA PRO A 61 19.90 -23.64 -9.42
C PRO A 61 18.66 -22.85 -9.86
N GLN A 62 18.61 -22.40 -11.12
CA GLN A 62 17.44 -21.67 -11.63
C GLN A 62 16.17 -22.53 -11.63
N GLN A 63 16.27 -23.83 -11.94
CA GLN A 63 15.10 -24.71 -11.92
C GLN A 63 14.55 -24.86 -10.49
N LEU A 64 15.42 -24.91 -9.49
CA LEU A 64 15.04 -24.98 -8.08
C LEU A 64 14.39 -23.67 -7.60
N ILE A 65 14.88 -22.52 -8.07
CA ILE A 65 14.28 -21.20 -7.78
C ILE A 65 12.90 -21.09 -8.43
N ASN A 66 12.79 -21.45 -9.71
CA ASN A 66 11.52 -21.40 -10.44
C ASN A 66 10.44 -22.27 -9.78
N ALA A 67 10.80 -23.49 -9.38
CA ALA A 67 9.88 -24.41 -8.71
C ALA A 67 9.41 -23.91 -7.33
N GLN A 68 10.27 -23.20 -6.59
CA GLN A 68 9.93 -22.70 -5.25
C GLN A 68 9.27 -21.31 -5.25
N GLY A 69 9.53 -20.52 -6.29
CA GLY A 69 9.11 -19.12 -6.39
C GLY A 69 8.07 -18.90 -7.46
N VAL A 70 8.47 -19.02 -8.73
CA VAL A 70 7.64 -18.67 -9.88
C VAL A 70 6.39 -19.54 -9.97
N ASP A 71 6.53 -20.84 -9.72
CA ASP A 71 5.40 -21.79 -9.86
C ASP A 71 4.34 -21.57 -8.78
N ASP A 72 4.76 -21.20 -7.57
CA ASP A 72 3.89 -20.98 -6.42
C ASP A 72 3.45 -19.52 -6.23
N SER A 73 3.88 -18.59 -7.09
CA SER A 73 3.49 -17.18 -6.99
C SER A 73 2.13 -16.92 -7.65
N ASP A 74 1.40 -15.93 -7.14
CA ASP A 74 0.19 -15.40 -7.75
C ASP A 74 0.51 -14.16 -8.60
N ILE A 75 1.51 -13.37 -8.18
CA ILE A 75 1.93 -12.12 -8.82
C ILE A 75 3.45 -12.11 -8.94
N VAL A 76 3.99 -11.60 -10.05
CA VAL A 76 5.44 -11.44 -10.26
C VAL A 76 5.80 -9.97 -10.48
N PHE A 77 6.68 -9.45 -9.64
CA PHE A 77 7.35 -8.17 -9.84
C PHE A 77 8.78 -8.42 -10.33
N ALA A 78 9.10 -8.03 -11.56
CA ALA A 78 10.45 -8.14 -12.08
C ALA A 78 11.11 -6.76 -12.17
N LEU A 79 12.29 -6.62 -11.56
CA LEU A 79 13.01 -5.37 -11.45
C LEU A 79 14.35 -5.47 -12.19
N PHE A 80 14.68 -4.45 -12.97
CA PHE A 80 15.96 -4.35 -13.67
C PHE A 80 16.67 -3.04 -13.36
N GLY A 81 17.98 -3.13 -13.09
CA GLY A 81 18.87 -2.00 -12.88
C GLY A 81 19.70 -1.68 -14.11
N GLY A 82 21.00 -1.91 -13.99
CA GLY A 82 21.96 -1.81 -15.08
C GLY A 82 22.34 -3.15 -15.72
N ARG A 83 21.79 -4.26 -15.23
CA ARG A 83 22.13 -5.62 -15.69
C ARG A 83 20.87 -6.41 -16.11
N LEU A 84 21.05 -7.31 -17.08
CA LEU A 84 20.01 -8.27 -17.46
C LEU A 84 20.04 -9.54 -16.57
N GLY A 85 21.23 -9.89 -16.10
CA GLY A 85 21.48 -11.11 -15.32
C GLY A 85 22.30 -12.15 -16.08
N SER A 86 22.48 -13.30 -15.46
CA SER A 86 23.27 -14.41 -16.02
C SER A 86 22.36 -15.32 -16.84
N PRO A 87 22.83 -15.81 -18.01
CA PRO A 87 22.07 -16.74 -18.84
C PRO A 87 21.84 -18.05 -18.12
N THR A 88 20.75 -18.72 -18.49
CA THR A 88 20.40 -20.06 -18.02
C THR A 88 20.48 -21.03 -19.19
N PRO A 89 20.33 -22.35 -18.99
CA PRO A 89 20.30 -23.30 -20.10
C PRO A 89 19.23 -22.96 -21.16
N ASP A 90 18.13 -22.33 -20.74
CA ASP A 90 16.93 -22.14 -21.56
C ASP A 90 16.60 -20.67 -21.86
N ALA A 91 17.31 -19.69 -21.26
CA ALA A 91 16.99 -18.27 -21.42
C ALA A 91 18.21 -17.33 -21.36
N VAL A 92 18.02 -16.11 -21.88
CA VAL A 92 19.03 -15.04 -21.89
C VAL A 92 19.39 -14.54 -20.50
N SER A 93 18.49 -14.68 -19.52
CA SER A 93 18.81 -14.54 -18.09
C SER A 93 17.83 -15.30 -17.21
N GLY A 94 18.22 -15.55 -15.95
CA GLY A 94 17.34 -16.14 -14.93
C GLY A 94 16.04 -15.38 -14.76
N THR A 95 16.11 -14.05 -14.59
CA THR A 95 14.92 -13.20 -14.47
C THR A 95 14.06 -13.23 -15.75
N ALA A 96 14.66 -13.31 -16.94
CA ALA A 96 13.90 -13.45 -18.19
C ALA A 96 13.18 -14.80 -18.26
N GLU A 97 13.79 -15.88 -17.79
CA GLU A 97 13.15 -17.21 -17.68
C GLU A 97 11.93 -17.16 -16.73
N GLU A 98 12.10 -16.51 -15.57
CA GLU A 98 11.04 -16.34 -14.56
C GLU A 98 9.84 -15.58 -15.14
N ILE A 99 10.09 -14.50 -15.89
CA ILE A 99 9.06 -13.69 -16.56
C ILE A 99 8.30 -14.54 -17.59
N ASP A 100 9.01 -15.20 -18.50
CA ASP A 100 8.37 -15.97 -19.57
C ASP A 100 7.54 -17.14 -19.01
N ARG A 101 8.04 -17.78 -17.95
CA ARG A 101 7.32 -18.84 -17.24
C ARG A 101 6.04 -18.33 -16.57
N ALA A 102 6.10 -17.17 -15.91
CA ALA A 102 4.93 -16.56 -15.29
C ALA A 102 3.87 -16.12 -16.32
N LEU A 103 4.30 -15.52 -17.43
CA LEU A 103 3.42 -15.14 -18.54
C LEU A 103 2.73 -16.38 -19.16
N LYS A 104 3.48 -17.47 -19.38
CA LYS A 104 2.92 -18.74 -19.87
C LYS A 104 1.89 -19.35 -18.92
N ALA A 105 2.05 -19.13 -17.62
CA ALA A 105 1.10 -19.56 -16.60
C ALA A 105 -0.11 -18.60 -16.45
N GLY A 106 -0.17 -17.51 -17.23
CA GLY A 106 -1.25 -16.52 -17.16
C GLY A 106 -1.23 -15.66 -15.89
N LYS A 107 -0.09 -15.58 -15.20
CA LYS A 107 0.06 -14.80 -13.97
C LYS A 107 0.31 -13.33 -14.31
N PRO A 108 -0.20 -12.37 -13.51
CA PRO A 108 0.20 -10.97 -13.63
C PRO A 108 1.71 -10.80 -13.46
N VAL A 109 2.34 -10.11 -14.42
CA VAL A 109 3.77 -9.80 -14.40
C VAL A 109 3.95 -8.29 -14.57
N HIS A 110 4.60 -7.66 -13.60
CA HIS A 110 4.90 -6.24 -13.59
C HIS A 110 6.41 -6.03 -13.77
N LEU A 111 6.79 -5.45 -14.91
CA LEU A 111 8.19 -5.19 -15.27
C LEU A 111 8.55 -3.74 -14.96
N TYR A 112 9.59 -3.53 -14.15
CA TYR A 112 10.09 -2.21 -13.79
C TYR A 112 11.57 -2.05 -14.12
N PHE A 113 11.90 -0.98 -14.85
CA PHE A 113 13.27 -0.63 -15.22
C PHE A 113 13.73 0.62 -14.47
N SER A 114 14.90 0.54 -13.84
CA SER A 114 15.51 1.68 -13.17
C SER A 114 16.00 2.71 -14.20
N THR A 115 15.71 3.98 -13.94
CA THR A 115 16.25 5.14 -14.64
C THR A 115 17.21 5.95 -13.76
N ALA A 116 17.60 5.39 -12.60
CA ALA A 116 18.58 6.00 -11.72
C ALA A 116 19.97 6.09 -12.40
N PRO A 117 20.83 7.04 -11.98
CA PRO A 117 22.19 7.16 -12.50
C PRO A 117 22.95 5.83 -12.37
N LEU A 118 23.57 5.40 -13.47
CA LEU A 118 24.34 4.16 -13.52
C LEU A 118 25.76 4.39 -12.96
N PRO A 119 26.36 3.39 -12.30
CA PRO A 119 27.73 3.51 -11.81
C PRO A 119 28.72 3.61 -12.98
N HIS A 120 29.87 4.26 -12.73
CA HIS A 120 30.85 4.54 -13.79
C HIS A 120 31.52 3.27 -14.34
N ASP A 121 31.67 2.24 -13.51
CA ASP A 121 32.27 0.95 -13.81
C ASP A 121 31.24 -0.09 -14.29
N ILE A 122 30.10 0.36 -14.79
CA ILE A 122 29.05 -0.54 -15.30
C ILE A 122 29.54 -1.44 -16.43
N ASP A 123 29.10 -2.69 -16.37
CA ASP A 123 29.27 -3.68 -17.43
C ASP A 123 28.40 -3.31 -18.64
N THR A 124 29.02 -2.66 -19.63
CA THR A 124 28.34 -2.18 -20.85
C THR A 124 27.70 -3.30 -21.66
N ALA A 125 28.26 -4.52 -21.67
CA ALA A 125 27.68 -5.65 -22.38
C ALA A 125 26.36 -6.11 -21.74
N GLN A 126 26.31 -6.13 -20.40
CA GLN A 126 25.08 -6.41 -19.65
C GLN A 126 24.04 -5.29 -19.82
N LEU A 127 24.47 -4.04 -19.89
CA LEU A 127 23.59 -2.91 -20.12
C LEU A 127 22.97 -2.95 -21.53
N ASP A 128 23.76 -3.29 -22.55
CA ASP A 128 23.26 -3.40 -23.92
C ASP A 128 22.32 -4.61 -24.09
N ALA A 129 22.62 -5.73 -23.44
CA ALA A 129 21.71 -6.88 -23.37
C ALA A 129 20.38 -6.50 -22.68
N LEU A 130 20.43 -5.74 -21.58
CA LEU A 130 19.24 -5.25 -20.90
C LEU A 130 18.42 -4.31 -21.79
N ARG A 131 19.06 -3.42 -22.54
CA ARG A 131 18.37 -2.53 -23.49
C ARG A 131 17.67 -3.31 -24.59
N ALA A 132 18.35 -4.31 -25.17
CA ALA A 132 17.75 -5.18 -26.17
C ALA A 132 16.54 -5.94 -25.60
N PHE A 133 16.66 -6.48 -24.38
CA PHE A 133 15.55 -7.14 -23.70
C PHE A 133 14.38 -6.18 -23.42
N LYS A 134 14.67 -4.96 -22.95
CA LYS A 134 13.64 -3.93 -22.73
C LYS A 134 12.89 -3.61 -24.02
N THR A 135 13.59 -3.49 -25.15
CA THR A 135 12.96 -3.27 -26.47
C THR A 135 12.05 -4.44 -26.86
N ASP A 136 12.50 -5.69 -26.71
CA ASP A 136 11.67 -6.88 -26.99
C ASP A 136 10.40 -6.93 -26.12
N MET A 137 10.51 -6.60 -24.84
CA MET A 137 9.36 -6.56 -23.93
C MET A 137 8.37 -5.44 -24.26
N TYR A 138 8.82 -4.34 -24.86
CA TYR A 138 7.97 -3.20 -25.20
C TYR A 138 6.89 -3.57 -26.24
N ASP A 139 7.22 -4.49 -27.16
CA ASP A 139 6.27 -5.01 -28.15
C ASP A 139 5.27 -6.00 -27.55
N ARG A 140 5.53 -6.50 -26.33
CA ARG A 140 4.76 -7.54 -25.65
C ARG A 140 3.91 -7.03 -24.48
N GLY A 141 4.10 -5.79 -24.02
CA GLY A 141 3.34 -5.26 -22.89
C GLY A 141 3.73 -3.85 -22.44
N LEU A 142 3.08 -3.40 -21.37
CA LEU A 142 3.38 -2.13 -20.72
C LEU A 142 4.51 -2.31 -19.71
N LEU A 143 5.52 -1.45 -19.79
CA LEU A 143 6.67 -1.46 -18.89
C LEU A 143 6.63 -0.25 -17.96
N GLY A 144 6.97 -0.46 -16.70
CA GLY A 144 7.14 0.60 -15.71
C GLY A 144 8.58 1.10 -15.64
N GLU A 145 8.75 2.34 -15.21
CA GLU A 145 10.06 2.94 -14.94
C GLU A 145 10.07 3.57 -13.55
N PHE A 146 11.24 3.56 -12.91
CA PHE A 146 11.42 4.21 -11.61
C PHE A 146 12.83 4.77 -11.47
N SER A 147 12.95 5.93 -10.84
CA SER A 147 14.25 6.54 -10.50
C SER A 147 14.57 6.46 -9.00
N THR A 148 13.56 6.26 -8.15
CA THR A 148 13.74 6.18 -6.69
C THR A 148 12.89 5.06 -6.06
N PRO A 149 13.27 4.58 -4.87
CA PRO A 149 12.47 3.63 -4.09
C PRO A 149 11.03 4.08 -3.82
N GLU A 150 10.80 5.37 -3.57
CA GLU A 150 9.46 5.92 -3.29
C GLU A 150 8.56 5.87 -4.52
N GLN A 151 9.11 6.16 -5.70
CA GLN A 151 8.38 6.04 -6.96
C GLN A 151 8.01 4.58 -7.22
N LEU A 152 8.97 3.66 -7.04
CA LEU A 152 8.72 2.23 -7.19
C LEU A 152 7.65 1.74 -6.20
N ASN A 153 7.66 2.22 -4.96
CA ASN A 153 6.65 1.89 -3.97
C ASN A 153 5.23 2.26 -4.45
N HIS A 154 5.06 3.47 -4.98
CA HIS A 154 3.77 3.91 -5.54
C HIS A 154 3.31 3.02 -6.69
N GLU A 155 4.21 2.69 -7.62
CA GLU A 155 3.91 1.85 -8.77
C GLU A 155 3.52 0.42 -8.36
N VAL A 156 4.22 -0.16 -7.38
CA VAL A 156 3.89 -1.47 -6.81
C VAL A 156 2.51 -1.46 -6.15
N TRP A 157 2.17 -0.42 -5.39
CA TRP A 157 0.83 -0.29 -4.79
C TRP A 157 -0.27 -0.23 -5.84
N LYS A 158 -0.05 0.54 -6.91
CA LYS A 158 -0.99 0.64 -8.03
C LYS A 158 -1.18 -0.72 -8.73
N ALA A 159 -0.09 -1.45 -8.97
CA ALA A 159 -0.13 -2.78 -9.56
C ALA A 159 -0.87 -3.79 -8.69
N ILE A 160 -0.59 -3.80 -7.38
CA ILE A 160 -1.29 -4.65 -6.40
C ILE A 160 -2.80 -4.42 -6.43
N GLU A 161 -3.25 -3.16 -6.36
CA GLU A 161 -4.68 -2.86 -6.36
C GLU A 161 -5.35 -3.30 -7.67
N HIS A 162 -4.67 -3.12 -8.81
CA HIS A 162 -5.15 -3.59 -10.10
C HIS A 162 -5.29 -5.11 -10.14
N ASP A 163 -4.26 -5.84 -9.73
CA ASP A 163 -4.27 -7.32 -9.75
C ASP A 163 -5.32 -7.88 -8.81
N ILE A 164 -5.49 -7.30 -7.61
CA ILE A 164 -6.50 -7.74 -6.66
C ILE A 164 -7.90 -7.53 -7.22
N ALA A 165 -8.18 -6.39 -7.86
CA ALA A 165 -9.47 -6.15 -8.49
C ALA A 165 -9.76 -7.16 -9.62
N ALA A 166 -8.73 -7.58 -10.37
CA ALA A 166 -8.86 -8.54 -11.45
C ALA A 166 -9.00 -10.00 -10.96
N LEU A 167 -8.16 -10.41 -10.00
CA LEU A 167 -8.10 -11.78 -9.48
C LEU A 167 -9.21 -12.06 -8.47
N TYR A 168 -9.65 -11.04 -7.74
CA TYR A 168 -10.65 -11.15 -6.69
C TYR A 168 -11.69 -10.01 -6.80
N PRO A 169 -12.53 -10.01 -7.85
CA PRO A 169 -13.56 -8.98 -8.05
C PRO A 169 -14.58 -8.95 -6.90
N ASP A 170 -14.78 -10.07 -6.21
CA ASP A 170 -15.68 -10.16 -5.07
C ASP A 170 -15.11 -9.50 -3.80
N THR A 171 -13.78 -9.33 -3.67
CA THR A 171 -13.22 -8.52 -2.58
C THR A 171 -13.55 -7.04 -2.73
N GLU A 172 -13.73 -6.55 -3.96
CA GLU A 172 -14.30 -5.21 -4.14
C GLU A 172 -15.76 -5.18 -3.68
N SER A 173 -16.55 -6.22 -3.95
CA SER A 173 -17.96 -6.31 -3.51
C SER A 173 -18.13 -6.48 -1.99
N ALA A 174 -17.18 -7.12 -1.31
CA ALA A 174 -17.13 -7.17 0.17
C ALA A 174 -16.63 -5.85 0.80
N SER A 175 -16.01 -4.99 0.00
CA SER A 175 -15.56 -3.65 0.39
C SER A 175 -16.42 -2.52 -0.19
N ARG A 176 -17.41 -2.83 -1.03
CA ARG A 176 -18.52 -1.92 -1.25
C ARG A 176 -19.13 -1.75 0.12
N PRO A 177 -19.33 -0.51 0.60
CA PRO A 177 -20.19 -0.36 1.73
C PRO A 177 -21.47 -1.14 1.44
N ASP A 178 -21.94 -1.88 2.44
CA ASP A 178 -23.29 -2.40 2.38
C ASP A 178 -24.16 -1.22 1.91
N PRO A 179 -24.84 -1.31 0.76
CA PRO A 179 -25.60 -0.19 0.21
C PRO A 179 -26.69 0.27 1.21
N THR A 180 -26.97 -0.56 2.20
CA THR A 180 -27.92 -0.29 3.26
C THR A 180 -27.28 0.24 4.56
N ALA A 181 -25.97 0.20 4.75
CA ALA A 181 -25.33 0.57 6.01
C ALA A 181 -24.57 1.90 5.96
N VAL A 182 -24.53 2.56 7.12
CA VAL A 182 -23.64 3.70 7.41
C VAL A 182 -22.31 3.17 7.95
N ASP A 183 -21.19 3.63 7.40
CA ASP A 183 -19.86 3.36 7.94
C ASP A 183 -18.99 4.62 7.89
N PHE A 184 -18.09 4.76 8.85
CA PHE A 184 -17.23 5.94 8.97
C PHE A 184 -15.75 5.57 8.90
N ARG A 185 -15.02 6.27 8.04
CA ARG A 185 -13.56 6.35 8.06
C ARG A 185 -13.15 7.66 8.74
N VAL A 186 -12.26 7.55 9.72
CA VAL A 186 -11.83 8.66 10.57
C VAL A 186 -10.33 8.84 10.44
N GLN A 187 -9.88 10.02 10.00
CA GLN A 187 -8.47 10.32 9.76
C GLN A 187 -8.03 11.56 10.55
N PRO A 188 -7.10 11.45 11.51
CA PRO A 188 -6.58 12.59 12.23
C PRO A 188 -5.60 13.39 11.37
N HIS A 189 -5.64 14.70 11.52
CA HIS A 189 -4.75 15.65 10.85
C HIS A 189 -4.26 16.71 11.83
N GLN A 190 -3.08 17.25 11.54
CA GLN A 190 -2.53 18.40 12.23
C GLN A 190 -1.82 19.32 11.25
N GLU A 191 -1.88 20.61 11.52
CA GLU A 191 -1.19 21.63 10.75
C GLU A 191 -0.56 22.65 11.67
N ARG A 192 0.72 22.97 11.44
CA ARG A 192 1.45 23.95 12.23
C ARG A 192 1.61 25.24 11.45
N GLU A 193 0.91 26.28 11.90
CA GLU A 193 0.92 27.59 11.27
C GLU A 193 1.78 28.59 12.08
N LEU A 194 2.42 29.54 11.38
CA LEU A 194 3.06 30.68 12.03
C LEU A 194 1.98 31.62 12.57
N SER A 195 1.87 31.68 13.89
CA SER A 195 0.84 32.47 14.59
C SER A 195 1.29 33.89 14.96
N GLY A 196 2.54 34.25 14.65
CA GLY A 196 3.11 35.58 14.87
C GLY A 196 4.55 35.55 15.37
N HIS A 197 5.06 36.69 15.83
CA HIS A 197 6.38 36.81 16.47
C HIS A 197 6.21 37.29 17.93
N SER A 198 7.10 36.87 18.82
CA SER A 198 7.16 37.44 20.17
C SER A 198 7.65 38.89 20.12
N SER A 199 7.49 39.63 21.22
CA SER A 199 8.06 40.99 21.38
C SER A 199 9.58 41.05 21.20
N LYS A 200 10.27 39.89 21.19
CA LYS A 200 11.71 39.74 20.92
C LYS A 200 11.99 39.13 19.53
N GLY A 201 11.03 39.16 18.60
CA GLY A 201 11.17 38.71 17.21
C GLY A 201 11.12 37.19 16.97
N LYS A 202 11.03 36.36 18.02
CA LYS A 202 11.01 34.90 17.85
C LYS A 202 9.68 34.42 17.27
N PRO A 203 9.67 33.60 16.21
CA PRO A 203 8.43 33.07 15.64
C PRO A 203 7.66 32.22 16.67
N ARG A 204 6.34 32.43 16.75
CA ARG A 204 5.39 31.63 17.54
C ARG A 204 4.58 30.79 16.59
N TYR A 205 4.47 29.50 16.89
CA TYR A 205 3.67 28.57 16.11
C TYR A 205 2.36 28.23 16.85
N ARG A 206 1.31 27.99 16.09
CA ARG A 206 0.06 27.40 16.57
C ARG A 206 -0.19 26.12 15.78
N THR A 207 -0.38 25.02 16.50
CA THR A 207 -0.80 23.77 15.88
C THR A 207 -2.32 23.68 15.92
N ARG A 208 -2.94 23.44 14.77
CA ARG A 208 -4.35 23.10 14.62
C ARG A 208 -4.46 21.59 14.47
N HIS A 209 -5.48 21.02 15.08
CA HIS A 209 -5.80 19.60 14.96
C HIS A 209 -7.24 19.47 14.47
N TRP A 210 -7.48 18.54 13.57
CA TRP A 210 -8.81 18.17 13.14
C TRP A 210 -8.85 16.70 12.78
N VAL A 211 -10.06 16.16 12.69
CA VAL A 211 -10.34 14.82 12.24
C VAL A 211 -11.21 14.93 11.01
N GLU A 212 -10.80 14.31 9.91
CA GLU A 212 -11.65 14.11 8.76
C GLU A 212 -12.50 12.86 8.98
N VAL A 213 -13.82 13.03 8.99
CA VAL A 213 -14.79 11.94 9.12
C VAL A 213 -15.47 11.77 7.77
N ALA A 214 -15.19 10.67 7.08
CA ALA A 214 -15.79 10.32 5.81
C ALA A 214 -16.84 9.24 6.01
N ASN A 215 -18.07 9.46 5.54
CA ASN A 215 -19.05 8.39 5.43
C ASN A 215 -18.65 7.51 4.23
N THR A 216 -18.11 6.33 4.53
CA THR A 216 -17.75 5.33 3.53
C THR A 216 -18.87 4.35 3.29
N GLY A 217 -20.00 4.47 4.01
CA GLY A 217 -21.24 3.70 3.87
C GLY A 217 -22.04 4.04 2.61
N GLY A 218 -22.99 3.19 2.25
CA GLY A 218 -23.82 3.32 1.05
C GLY A 218 -25.09 4.15 1.27
N ARG A 219 -25.32 4.59 2.52
CA ARG A 219 -26.45 5.40 2.94
C ARG A 219 -25.98 6.67 3.66
N ASP A 220 -26.82 7.70 3.62
CA ASP A 220 -26.67 8.90 4.43
C ASP A 220 -26.73 8.58 5.92
N ALA A 221 -25.82 9.18 6.68
CA ALA A 221 -25.83 9.14 8.13
C ALA A 221 -26.61 10.35 8.66
N GLU A 222 -27.72 10.11 9.36
CA GLU A 222 -28.56 11.16 9.93
C GLU A 222 -28.23 11.42 11.40
N GLU A 223 -28.57 12.61 11.89
CA GLU A 223 -28.37 13.03 13.29
C GLU A 223 -26.94 12.80 13.84
N VAL A 224 -25.94 12.93 12.99
CA VAL A 224 -24.54 12.67 13.33
C VAL A 224 -24.05 13.67 14.37
N THR A 225 -23.48 13.18 15.47
CA THR A 225 -22.84 13.98 16.53
C THR A 225 -21.47 13.44 16.89
N PHE A 226 -20.62 14.32 17.40
CA PHE A 226 -19.22 14.04 17.72
C PHE A 226 -18.93 14.37 19.18
N ALA A 227 -18.28 13.46 19.89
CA ALA A 227 -17.86 13.66 21.27
C ALA A 227 -16.49 13.05 21.54
N SER A 228 -15.82 13.49 22.60
CA SER A 228 -14.70 12.75 23.17
C SER A 228 -15.24 11.57 23.97
N ALA A 229 -14.76 10.35 23.71
CA ALA A 229 -15.18 9.16 24.46
C ALA A 229 -14.47 9.06 25.82
N ASN A 230 -13.27 9.65 25.94
CA ASN A 230 -12.41 9.57 27.12
C ASN A 230 -12.11 10.97 27.66
N GLU A 231 -12.64 11.30 28.83
CA GLU A 231 -12.44 12.61 29.48
C GLU A 231 -10.97 12.85 29.85
N ASP A 232 -10.23 11.80 30.24
CA ASP A 232 -8.81 11.87 30.63
C ASP A 232 -7.84 12.03 29.45
N SER A 233 -8.33 11.98 28.20
CA SER A 233 -7.49 12.07 27.00
C SER A 233 -7.05 13.50 26.65
N GLY A 234 -7.64 14.50 27.32
CA GLY A 234 -7.42 15.91 27.01
C GLY A 234 -7.93 16.33 25.63
N MET A 235 -8.67 15.48 24.91
CA MET A 235 -9.28 15.84 23.63
C MET A 235 -10.64 16.52 23.83
N ILE A 236 -10.83 17.67 23.17
CA ILE A 236 -12.11 18.39 23.11
C ILE A 236 -12.51 18.54 21.65
N VAL A 237 -13.75 18.14 21.32
CA VAL A 237 -14.34 18.43 20.01
C VAL A 237 -14.77 19.89 19.96
N VAL A 238 -14.33 20.63 18.94
CA VAL A 238 -14.55 22.07 18.80
C VAL A 238 -15.45 22.34 17.59
N GLY A 239 -16.66 22.84 17.84
CA GLY A 239 -17.62 23.15 16.79
C GLY A 239 -19.06 23.18 17.32
N PRO A 240 -20.04 23.39 16.43
CA PRO A 240 -21.44 23.30 16.81
C PRO A 240 -21.80 21.87 17.21
N ASN A 241 -22.44 21.71 18.38
CA ASN A 241 -22.95 20.43 18.88
C ASN A 241 -24.29 20.01 18.25
N SER A 242 -24.75 20.74 17.22
CA SER A 242 -26.00 20.42 16.53
C SER A 242 -25.81 19.15 15.68
N PRO A 243 -26.76 18.19 15.74
CA PRO A 243 -26.76 17.05 14.84
C PRO A 243 -26.69 17.48 13.37
N THR A 244 -26.03 16.68 12.54
CA THR A 244 -25.89 16.94 11.10
C THR A 244 -26.06 15.67 10.29
N THR A 245 -26.40 15.80 9.01
CA THR A 245 -26.29 14.70 8.05
C THR A 245 -24.89 14.65 7.44
N ILE A 246 -24.36 13.45 7.20
CA ILE A 246 -23.19 13.21 6.34
C ILE A 246 -23.61 12.23 5.25
N HIS A 247 -23.72 12.74 4.03
CA HIS A 247 -24.17 11.93 2.90
C HIS A 247 -23.20 10.80 2.59
N SER A 248 -23.67 9.74 1.93
CA SER A 248 -22.78 8.70 1.40
C SER A 248 -21.64 9.32 0.58
N GLU A 249 -20.43 8.81 0.78
CA GLU A 249 -19.16 9.29 0.17
C GLU A 249 -18.73 10.71 0.56
N GLN A 250 -19.46 11.39 1.47
CA GLN A 250 -19.12 12.72 1.91
C GLN A 250 -18.13 12.70 3.09
N SER A 251 -17.19 13.64 3.07
CA SER A 251 -16.29 13.93 4.20
C SER A 251 -16.71 15.20 4.95
N ARG A 252 -16.48 15.19 6.27
CA ARG A 252 -16.67 16.34 7.14
C ARG A 252 -15.49 16.52 8.08
N ARG A 253 -15.02 17.76 8.18
CA ARG A 253 -13.95 18.15 9.10
C ARG A 253 -14.51 18.43 10.49
N VAL A 254 -13.96 17.76 11.50
CA VAL A 254 -14.25 17.93 12.92
C VAL A 254 -13.01 18.53 13.58
N ASN A 255 -13.07 19.80 14.01
CA ASN A 255 -11.93 20.40 14.69
C ASN A 255 -11.80 19.83 16.10
N ILE A 256 -10.57 19.58 16.55
CA ILE A 256 -10.29 19.11 17.90
C ILE A 256 -9.25 20.00 18.58
N ALA A 257 -9.40 20.21 19.87
CA ALA A 257 -8.40 20.81 20.73
C ALA A 257 -7.75 19.74 21.60
N ARG A 258 -6.43 19.87 21.80
CA ARG A 258 -5.63 18.98 22.64
C ARG A 258 -5.18 19.78 23.87
N LEU A 259 -5.59 19.31 25.04
CA LEU A 259 -5.13 19.75 26.35
C LEU A 259 -4.22 18.68 26.95
N ASN A 260 -3.61 18.99 28.09
CA ASN A 260 -2.86 18.00 28.85
C ASN A 260 -3.82 16.90 29.33
N GLY A 261 -3.54 15.67 28.92
CA GLY A 261 -4.28 14.47 29.31
C GLY A 261 -3.35 13.27 29.27
N SER A 262 -3.68 12.24 30.03
CA SER A 262 -2.90 11.00 30.13
C SER A 262 -3.48 9.84 29.31
N GLY A 263 -4.70 9.99 28.77
CA GLY A 263 -5.36 8.97 27.96
C GLY A 263 -5.18 9.16 26.45
N ASP A 264 -5.36 8.08 25.69
CA ASP A 264 -5.41 8.14 24.23
C ASP A 264 -6.69 8.87 23.76
N PRO A 265 -6.60 9.77 22.78
CA PRO A 265 -7.77 10.47 22.26
C PRO A 265 -8.64 9.54 21.43
N VAL A 266 -9.92 9.49 21.77
CA VAL A 266 -10.92 8.66 21.12
C VAL A 266 -12.12 9.52 20.74
N LEU A 267 -12.42 9.58 19.44
CA LEU A 267 -13.59 10.25 18.89
C LEU A 267 -14.77 9.28 18.89
N ARG A 268 -15.84 9.63 19.62
CA ARG A 268 -17.13 8.97 19.54
C ARG A 268 -17.99 9.64 18.47
N ILE A 269 -18.48 8.85 17.54
CA ILE A 269 -19.47 9.26 16.55
C ILE A 269 -20.80 8.58 16.90
N ARG A 270 -21.88 9.36 16.99
CA ARG A 270 -23.25 8.83 17.09
C ARG A 270 -24.04 9.23 15.87
N TRP A 271 -24.94 8.37 15.41
CA TRP A 271 -25.81 8.64 14.26
C TRP A 271 -27.10 7.81 14.38
N THR A 272 -28.11 8.17 13.60
CA THR A 272 -29.34 7.41 13.46
C THR A 272 -29.30 6.59 12.16
N GLU A 273 -29.60 5.29 12.26
CA GLU A 273 -29.68 4.33 11.16
C GLU A 273 -30.97 3.51 11.33
N ASP A 274 -31.84 3.52 10.33
CA ASP A 274 -33.16 2.84 10.36
C ASP A 274 -34.04 3.22 11.57
N GLY A 275 -33.90 4.46 12.06
CA GLY A 275 -34.61 4.96 13.25
C GLY A 275 -34.03 4.48 14.58
N GLU A 276 -32.93 3.71 14.55
CA GLU A 276 -32.15 3.33 15.72
C GLU A 276 -30.93 4.22 15.90
N GLN A 277 -30.64 4.61 17.13
CA GLN A 277 -29.39 5.30 17.47
C GLN A 277 -28.23 4.31 17.54
N LYS A 278 -27.14 4.61 16.84
CA LYS A 278 -25.89 3.86 16.81
C LYS A 278 -24.74 4.73 17.31
N GLU A 279 -23.72 4.11 17.89
CA GLU A 279 -22.48 4.79 18.25
C GLU A 279 -21.24 3.93 17.99
N ARG A 280 -20.12 4.58 17.65
CA ARG A 280 -18.82 3.93 17.45
C ARG A 280 -17.67 4.84 17.86
N ASP A 281 -16.65 4.23 18.45
CA ASP A 281 -15.45 4.89 18.95
C ASP A 281 -14.25 4.66 18.01
N PHE A 282 -13.49 5.73 17.76
CA PHE A 282 -12.34 5.76 16.86
C PHE A 282 -11.13 6.38 17.54
N HIS A 283 -10.01 5.65 17.58
CA HIS A 283 -8.74 6.19 18.08
C HIS A 283 -8.18 7.23 17.09
N VAL A 284 -7.84 8.41 17.60
CA VAL A 284 -7.37 9.58 16.80
C VAL A 284 -6.06 10.17 17.35
N GLY A 285 -5.23 9.30 17.93
CA GLY A 285 -3.95 9.62 18.58
C GLY A 285 -2.81 9.88 17.63
#